data_AF-A0A218QH94-F1
#
_entry.id   AF-A0A218QH94-F1
#
_cell.length_a   1.000
_cell.length_b   1.000
_cell.length_c   1.000
_cell.angle_alpha   90.00
_cell.angle_beta   90.00
_cell.angle_gamma   90.00
#
_symmetry.space_group_name_H-M   'P 1'
#
loop_
_entity.id
_entity.type
_entity.pdbx_description
1 polymer ?
#
loop_
_entity_poly.entity_id
_entity_poly.type
_entity_poly.pdbx_seq_one_letter_code
_entity_poly.pdbx_strand_id
1 'polypeptide(L)'
;MQDFSEFIAEKYLQQVETDYINLSPGLTLLQNLISTIQGTIDIYQTKSDRHLEEFISIAGVGLATSQIGSAVILAEIPKNQNPLTYQIQIFALSLFIGLIFAALTYILLRSLRR
;
A
#
# COMPACT_ATOMS: atom_id res chain seq x y z
N MET A 1 -1.42 -60.92 32.87
CA MET A 1 -2.08 -60.15 31.78
C MET A 1 -2.32 -58.71 32.20
N GLN A 2 -2.87 -58.45 33.39
CA GLN A 2 -3.15 -57.10 33.90
C GLN A 2 -1.87 -56.25 34.09
N ASP A 3 -0.85 -56.78 34.77
CA ASP A 3 0.44 -56.09 34.98
C ASP A 3 1.18 -55.76 33.68
N PHE A 4 1.08 -56.62 32.66
CA PHE A 4 1.70 -56.37 31.35
C PHE A 4 0.97 -55.25 30.60
N SER A 5 -0.35 -55.19 30.71
CA SER A 5 -1.16 -54.12 30.12
C SER A 5 -0.88 -52.76 30.76
N GLU A 6 -0.71 -52.73 32.09
CA GLU A 6 -0.45 -51.51 32.85
C GLU A 6 0.97 -50.98 32.59
N PHE A 7 1.97 -51.87 32.57
CA PHE A 7 3.35 -51.53 32.20
C PHE A 7 3.48 -50.99 30.76
N ILE A 8 2.76 -51.59 29.81
CA ILE A 8 2.75 -51.13 28.41
C ILE A 8 2.08 -49.75 28.32
N ALA A 9 0.98 -49.52 29.04
CA ALA A 9 0.27 -48.24 29.05
C ALA A 9 1.16 -47.11 29.60
N GLU A 10 1.85 -47.33 30.72
CA GLU A 10 2.77 -46.35 31.31
C GLU A 10 3.93 -46.00 30.36
N LYS A 11 4.50 -47.01 29.69
CA LYS A 11 5.57 -46.83 28.73
C LYS A 11 5.15 -46.00 27.51
N TYR A 12 3.96 -46.25 26.96
CA TYR A 12 3.45 -45.45 25.84
C TYR A 12 3.11 -44.02 26.26
N LEU A 13 2.63 -43.81 27.49
CA LEU A 13 2.34 -42.48 28.03
C LEU A 13 3.62 -41.64 28.14
N GLN A 14 4.70 -42.22 28.68
CA GLN A 14 6.02 -41.56 28.71
C GLN A 14 6.56 -41.23 27.32
N GLN A 15 6.33 -42.09 26.33
CA GLN A 15 6.75 -41.83 24.95
C GLN A 15 6.02 -40.63 24.37
N VAL A 16 4.69 -40.57 24.53
CA VAL A 16 3.88 -39.44 24.05
C VAL A 16 4.28 -38.13 24.73
N GLU A 17 4.56 -38.15 26.04
CA GLU A 17 5.00 -36.97 26.78
C GLU A 17 6.38 -36.49 26.31
N THR A 18 7.31 -37.43 26.10
CA THR A 18 8.65 -37.14 25.58
C THR A 18 8.58 -36.55 24.17
N ASP A 19 7.77 -37.14 23.30
CA ASP A 19 7.57 -36.64 21.94
C ASP A 19 6.93 -35.26 21.92
N TYR A 20 5.96 -35.01 22.81
CA TYR A 20 5.35 -33.70 22.98
C TYR A 20 6.37 -32.64 23.43
N ILE A 21 7.20 -32.94 24.43
CA ILE A 21 8.25 -32.04 24.92
C ILE A 21 9.28 -31.74 23.82
N ASN A 22 9.62 -32.75 23.00
CA ASN A 22 10.59 -32.60 21.92
C ASN A 22 10.03 -31.81 20.73
N LEU A 23 8.73 -31.94 20.41
CA LEU A 23 8.12 -31.35 19.22
C LEU A 23 7.50 -29.97 19.47
N SER A 24 6.96 -29.72 20.66
CA SER A 24 6.30 -28.47 21.05
C SER A 24 7.15 -27.21 20.78
N PRO A 25 8.46 -27.18 21.10
CA PRO A 25 9.31 -26.04 20.79
C PRO A 25 9.41 -25.77 19.29
N GLY A 26 9.55 -26.82 18.47
CA GLY A 26 9.61 -26.71 17.01
C GLY A 26 8.31 -26.16 16.41
N LEU A 27 7.16 -26.61 16.93
CA LEU A 27 5.86 -26.07 16.56
C LEU A 27 5.71 -24.60 16.94
N THR A 28 6.17 -24.21 18.13
CA THR A 28 6.16 -22.82 18.59
C THR A 28 7.02 -21.93 17.69
N LEU A 29 8.21 -22.41 17.30
CA LEU A 29 9.09 -21.68 16.38
C LEU A 29 8.45 -21.51 14.99
N LEU A 30 7.81 -22.55 14.45
CA LEU A 30 7.09 -22.46 13.18
C LEU A 30 5.90 -21.49 13.26
N GLN A 31 5.14 -21.53 14.36
CA GLN A 31 4.04 -20.61 14.61
C GLN A 31 4.54 -19.15 14.62
N ASN A 32 5.64 -18.89 15.34
CA ASN A 32 6.25 -17.56 15.40
C ASN A 32 6.76 -17.09 14.04
N LEU A 33 7.35 -17.98 13.24
CA LEU A 33 7.81 -17.66 11.89
C LEU A 33 6.63 -17.33 10.97
N ILE A 34 5.55 -18.13 11.01
CA ILE A 34 4.32 -17.86 10.25
C ILE A 34 3.76 -16.49 10.62
N SER A 35 3.64 -16.20 11.92
CA SER A 35 3.16 -14.89 12.41
C SER A 35 4.06 -13.73 11.94
N THR A 36 5.38 -13.94 11.89
CA THR A 36 6.33 -12.93 11.41
C THR A 36 6.19 -12.68 9.91
N ILE A 37 6.02 -13.74 9.12
CA ILE A 37 5.78 -13.64 7.67
C ILE A 37 4.46 -12.90 7.42
N GLN A 38 3.39 -13.25 8.14
CA GLN A 38 2.10 -12.57 8.06
C GLN A 38 2.22 -11.09 8.41
N GLY A 39 2.87 -10.74 9.52
CA GLY A 39 3.10 -9.35 9.90
C GLY A 39 3.92 -8.57 8.85
N THR A 40 4.89 -9.21 8.22
CA THR A 40 5.67 -8.59 7.12
C THR A 40 4.80 -8.34 5.88
N ILE A 41 3.94 -9.29 5.53
CA ILE A 41 2.99 -9.16 4.42
C ILE A 41 2.02 -8.00 4.70
N ASP A 42 1.47 -7.90 5.91
CA ASP A 42 0.52 -6.84 6.29
C ASP A 42 1.17 -5.44 6.22
N ILE A 43 2.42 -5.32 6.69
CA ILE A 43 3.19 -4.08 6.58
C ILE A 43 3.42 -3.72 5.11
N TYR A 44 3.78 -4.69 4.28
CA TYR A 44 4.02 -4.47 2.86
C TYR A 44 2.74 -4.01 2.14
N GLN A 45 1.62 -4.68 2.39
CA GLN A 45 0.31 -4.29 1.84
C GLN A 45 -0.05 -2.87 2.28
N THR A 46 0.03 -2.58 3.58
CA THR A 46 -0.26 -1.24 4.13
C THR A 46 0.62 -0.15 3.50
N LYS A 47 1.92 -0.44 3.28
CA LYS A 47 2.85 0.51 2.63
C LYS A 47 2.50 0.70 1.15
N SER A 48 2.16 -0.39 0.45
CA SER A 48 1.71 -0.35 -0.94
C SER A 48 0.44 0.48 -1.09
N ASP A 49 -0.55 0.26 -0.23
CA ASP A 49 -1.83 0.98 -0.26
C ASP A 49 -1.64 2.48 0.00
N ARG A 50 -0.83 2.85 1.00
CA ARG A 50 -0.49 4.26 1.25
C ARG A 50 0.24 4.91 0.08
N HIS A 51 1.18 4.18 -0.55
CA HIS A 51 1.88 4.68 -1.72
C HIS A 51 0.93 4.90 -2.90
N LEU A 52 -0.02 3.99 -3.10
CA LEU A 52 -1.05 4.12 -4.13
C LEU A 52 -1.99 5.29 -3.84
N GLU A 53 -2.45 5.44 -2.59
CA GLU A 53 -3.33 6.54 -2.16
C GLU A 53 -2.66 7.91 -2.33
N GLU A 54 -1.38 8.03 -1.95
CA GLU A 54 -0.58 9.25 -2.16
C GLU A 54 -0.44 9.58 -3.65
N PHE A 55 -0.15 8.56 -4.48
CA PHE A 55 -0.05 8.73 -5.92
C PHE A 55 -1.38 9.20 -6.53
N ILE A 56 -2.50 8.55 -6.18
CA ILE A 56 -3.84 8.92 -6.66
C ILE A 56 -4.18 10.34 -6.25
N SER A 57 -3.87 10.74 -5.01
CA SER A 57 -4.14 12.08 -4.50
C SER A 57 -3.38 13.16 -5.29
N ILE A 58 -2.07 12.97 -5.50
CA ILE A 58 -1.23 13.93 -6.23
C ILE A 58 -1.65 13.98 -7.71
N ALA A 59 -1.83 12.82 -8.35
CA ALA A 59 -2.23 12.73 -9.75
C ALA A 59 -3.63 13.33 -9.96
N GLY A 60 -4.59 13.03 -9.09
CA GLY A 60 -5.94 13.54 -9.14
C GLY A 60 -6.00 15.07 -9.06
N VAL A 61 -5.26 15.68 -8.12
CA VAL A 61 -5.21 17.14 -8.00
C VAL A 61 -4.55 17.79 -9.22
N GLY A 62 -3.43 17.24 -9.72
CA GLY A 62 -2.75 17.78 -10.89
C GLY A 62 -3.61 17.72 -12.16
N LEU A 63 -4.31 16.61 -12.38
CA LEU A 63 -5.19 16.44 -13.53
C LEU A 63 -6.44 17.32 -13.43
N ALA A 64 -7.10 17.37 -12.28
CA ALA A 64 -8.30 18.19 -12.08
C ALA A 64 -8.01 19.69 -12.27
N THR A 65 -6.91 20.18 -11.70
CA THR A 65 -6.51 21.59 -11.83
C THR A 65 -6.11 21.96 -13.26
N SER A 66 -5.43 21.07 -13.98
CA SER A 66 -5.13 21.26 -15.41
C SER A 66 -6.41 21.33 -16.26
N GLN A 67 -7.37 20.43 -16.03
CA GLN A 67 -8.62 20.41 -16.80
C GLN A 67 -9.43 21.70 -16.57
N ILE A 68 -9.60 22.11 -15.31
CA ILE A 68 -10.32 23.33 -14.96
C ILE A 68 -9.61 24.55 -15.55
N GLY A 69 -8.27 24.63 -15.43
CA GLY A 69 -7.49 25.72 -15.99
C GLY A 69 -7.65 25.84 -17.50
N SER A 70 -7.57 24.72 -18.22
CA SER A 70 -7.78 24.70 -19.68
C SER A 70 -9.18 25.16 -20.08
N ALA A 71 -10.21 24.63 -19.41
CA ALA A 71 -11.60 24.95 -19.71
C ALA A 71 -11.95 26.43 -19.46
N VAL A 72 -11.45 27.00 -18.36
CA VAL A 72 -11.70 28.41 -18.02
C VAL A 72 -11.02 29.33 -19.04
N ILE A 73 -9.78 29.05 -19.43
CA ILE A 73 -9.04 29.91 -20.36
C ILE A 73 -9.60 29.79 -21.79
N LEU A 74 -10.09 28.60 -22.18
CA LEU A 74 -10.72 28.39 -23.49
C LEU A 74 -12.15 28.92 -23.60
N ALA A 75 -12.78 29.33 -22.49
CA ALA A 75 -14.14 29.88 -22.53
C ALA A 75 -14.24 31.16 -23.37
N GLU A 76 -13.15 31.92 -23.51
CA GLU A 76 -13.06 33.13 -24.33
C GLU A 76 -11.91 33.01 -25.34
N ILE A 77 -12.17 32.40 -26.49
CA ILE A 77 -11.19 32.30 -27.57
C ILE A 77 -11.05 33.68 -28.25
N PRO A 78 -9.85 34.30 -28.26
CA PRO A 78 -9.64 35.58 -28.92
C PRO A 78 -9.80 35.43 -30.44
N LYS A 79 -10.64 36.27 -31.04
CA LYS A 79 -11.00 36.26 -32.48
C LYS A 79 -9.79 36.43 -33.43
N ASN A 80 -8.64 36.87 -32.91
CA ASN A 80 -7.42 37.17 -33.67
C ASN A 80 -6.38 36.02 -33.66
N GLN A 81 -6.73 34.83 -33.16
CA GLN A 81 -5.78 33.72 -33.06
C GLN A 81 -6.27 32.48 -33.77
N ASN A 82 -5.32 31.69 -34.28
CA ASN A 82 -5.64 30.37 -34.85
C ASN A 82 -6.14 29.46 -33.72
N PRO A 83 -7.38 28.91 -33.82
CA PRO A 83 -8.02 28.20 -32.72
C PRO A 83 -7.25 26.95 -32.28
N LEU A 84 -6.66 26.21 -33.22
CA LEU A 84 -5.85 25.02 -32.93
C LEU A 84 -4.56 25.37 -32.18
N THR A 85 -3.82 26.39 -32.63
CA THR A 85 -2.58 26.81 -31.98
C THR A 85 -2.85 27.33 -30.56
N TYR A 86 -3.92 28.10 -30.38
CA TYR A 86 -4.32 28.62 -29.08
C TYR A 86 -4.72 27.51 -28.10
N GLN A 87 -5.50 26.52 -28.55
CA GLN A 87 -5.88 25.37 -27.74
C GLN A 87 -4.68 24.54 -27.27
N ILE A 88 -3.71 24.28 -28.15
CA ILE A 88 -2.49 23.54 -27.79
C ILE A 88 -1.66 24.32 -26.76
N GLN A 89 -1.55 25.65 -26.93
CA GLN A 89 -0.83 26.50 -25.98
C GLN A 89 -1.49 26.52 -24.60
N ILE A 90 -2.83 26.63 -24.55
CA ILE A 90 -3.56 26.62 -23.28
C ILE A 90 -3.48 25.26 -22.61
N PHE A 91 -3.61 24.18 -23.38
CA PHE A 91 -3.44 22.84 -22.85
C PHE A 91 -2.04 22.64 -22.25
N ALA A 92 -1.00 23.14 -22.90
CA ALA A 92 0.37 23.09 -22.35
C ALA A 92 0.49 23.92 -21.07
N LEU A 93 -0.07 25.14 -21.06
CA LEU A 93 -0.07 26.03 -19.89
C LEU A 93 -0.82 25.40 -18.70
N SER A 94 -1.98 24.79 -18.97
CA SER A 94 -2.78 24.13 -17.95
C SER A 94 -2.08 22.92 -17.36
N LEU A 95 -1.31 22.18 -18.18
CA LEU A 95 -0.46 21.07 -17.71
C LEU A 95 0.64 21.57 -16.78
N PHE A 96 1.26 22.72 -17.06
CA PHE A 96 2.19 23.37 -16.15
C PHE A 96 1.55 23.77 -14.82
N ILE A 97 0.35 24.36 -14.85
CA ILE A 97 -0.40 24.70 -13.63
C ILE A 97 -0.70 23.43 -12.82
N GLY A 98 -1.15 22.36 -13.50
CA GLY A 98 -1.40 21.06 -12.88
C GLY A 98 -0.16 20.49 -12.18
N LEU A 99 1.02 20.60 -12.80
CA LEU A 99 2.28 20.18 -12.19
C LEU A 99 2.64 21.01 -10.94
N ILE A 100 2.37 22.31 -10.94
CA ILE A 100 2.60 23.18 -9.78
C ILE A 100 1.69 22.76 -8.61
N PHE A 101 0.40 22.53 -8.86
CA PHE A 101 -0.53 22.07 -7.83
C PHE A 101 -0.18 20.66 -7.33
N ALA A 102 0.23 19.74 -8.22
CA ALA A 102 0.74 18.43 -7.83
C ALA A 102 1.98 18.56 -6.93
N ALA A 103 2.93 19.45 -7.26
CA ALA A 103 4.10 19.71 -6.42
C ALA A 103 3.72 20.32 -5.06
N LEU A 104 2.78 21.27 -5.02
CA LEU A 104 2.27 21.85 -3.78
C LEU A 104 1.60 20.81 -2.89
N THR A 105 0.75 19.95 -3.45
CA THR A 105 0.12 18.86 -2.68
C THR A 105 1.15 17.88 -2.14
N TYR A 106 2.16 17.52 -2.93
CA TYR A 106 3.28 16.70 -2.46
C TYR A 106 4.05 17.36 -1.30
N ILE A 107 4.36 18.65 -1.41
CA ILE A 107 5.04 19.40 -0.34
C ILE A 107 4.17 19.46 0.94
N LEU A 108 2.86 19.68 0.78
CA LEU A 108 1.92 19.76 1.89
C LEU A 108 1.77 18.42 2.62
N LEU A 109 1.59 17.32 1.86
CA LEU A 109 1.58 15.95 2.41
C LEU A 109 2.90 15.61 3.11
N ARG A 110 4.04 16.02 2.54
CA ARG A 110 5.37 15.83 3.14
C ARG A 110 5.56 16.65 4.41
N SER A 111 5.02 17.86 4.49
CA SER A 111 5.09 18.72 5.67
C SER A 111 4.22 18.22 6.81
N LEU A 112 3.06 17.62 6.51
CA LEU A 112 2.15 17.08 7.53
C LEU A 112 2.68 15.77 8.15
N ARG A 113 3.56 15.07 7.42
CA ARG A 113 4.16 13.80 7.86
C ARG A 113 5.48 13.97 8.64
N ARG A 114 6.02 15.19 8.72
CA ARG A 114 7.16 15.54 9.57
C ARG A 114 6.68 16.00 10.93
#